data_AF-A0A559JGJ9-F1
#
_entry.id   AF-A0A559JGJ9-F1
#
_cell.length_a   1.000
_cell.length_b   1.000
_cell.length_c   1.000
_cell.angle_alpha   90.00
_cell.angle_beta   90.00
_cell.angle_gamma   90.00
#
_symmetry.space_group_name_H-M   'P 1'
#
loop_
_entity.id
_entity.type
_entity.pdbx_description
1 polymer ?
#
loop_
_entity_poly.entity_id
_entity_poly.type
_entity_poly.pdbx_seq_one_letter_code
_entity_poly.pdbx_strand_id
1 'polypeptide(L)'
;MKGKQDETFNRTKEILDFKEKLSELFNIRITDLAVDVLTDDNRLTMIEIGKTLAQSKGLMNRLLMEKKLPVQQLLNTHNEILGEMLEGNQQYVIAMALILYGPYPCLRKYLNLTLSEQ
;
A
#
# COMPACT_ATOMS: atom_id res chain seq x y z
N MET A 1 -1.85 4.87 33.63
CA MET A 1 -2.55 4.19 32.51
C MET A 1 -2.85 5.11 31.31
N LYS A 2 -2.02 6.12 31.01
CA LYS A 2 -2.27 7.09 29.92
C LYS A 2 -1.71 6.69 28.53
N GLY A 3 -0.69 5.83 28.47
CA GLY A 3 0.00 5.54 27.19
C GLY A 3 -0.73 4.59 26.21
N LYS A 4 -1.58 3.67 26.68
CA LYS A 4 -2.24 2.68 25.77
C LYS A 4 -3.45 3.24 25.02
N GLN A 5 -4.13 4.24 25.58
CA GLN A 5 -5.33 4.81 24.95
C GLN A 5 -4.96 5.76 23.80
N ASP A 6 -3.88 6.53 23.94
CA ASP A 6 -3.41 7.44 22.89
C ASP A 6 -2.89 6.68 21.65
N GLU A 7 -2.16 5.57 21.82
CA GLU A 7 -1.66 4.78 20.69
C GLU A 7 -2.81 4.10 19.92
N THR A 8 -3.84 3.62 20.63
CA THR A 8 -5.02 3.01 20.00
C THR A 8 -5.86 4.07 19.25
N PHE A 9 -6.03 5.25 19.85
CA PHE A 9 -6.73 6.37 19.23
C PHE A 9 -6.04 6.85 17.95
N ASN A 10 -4.71 7.00 18.00
CA ASN A 10 -3.90 7.39 16.84
C ASN A 10 -4.01 6.35 15.71
N ARG A 11 -3.98 5.06 16.02
CA ARG A 11 -4.16 4.00 15.01
C ARG A 11 -5.52 4.09 14.32
N THR A 12 -6.61 4.25 15.09
CA THR A 12 -7.96 4.33 14.50
C THR A 12 -8.09 5.57 13.61
N LYS A 13 -7.53 6.71 14.03
CA LYS A 13 -7.51 7.93 13.23
C LYS A 13 -6.73 7.75 11.93
N GLU A 14 -5.55 7.13 11.98
CA GLU A 14 -4.76 6.81 10.78
C GLU A 14 -5.52 5.90 9.80
N ILE A 15 -6.20 4.86 10.32
CA ILE A 15 -7.02 3.97 9.48
C ILE A 15 -8.14 4.75 8.79
N LEU A 16 -8.83 5.64 9.50
CA LEU A 16 -9.92 6.43 8.93
C LEU A 16 -9.41 7.40 7.84
N ASP A 17 -8.35 8.16 8.13
CA ASP A 17 -7.75 9.08 7.14
C ASP A 17 -7.23 8.33 5.91
N PHE A 18 -6.64 7.14 6.10
CA PHE A 18 -6.20 6.28 5.01
C PHE A 18 -7.39 5.79 4.15
N LYS A 19 -8.48 5.35 4.79
CA LYS A 19 -9.71 4.93 4.10
C LYS A 19 -10.31 6.06 3.27
N GLU A 20 -10.37 7.26 3.83
CA GLU A 20 -10.88 8.44 3.14
C GLU A 20 -10.03 8.74 1.91
N LYS A 21 -8.70 8.83 2.06
CA LYS A 21 -7.80 9.08 0.92
C LYS A 21 -7.89 8.02 -0.18
N LEU A 22 -7.98 6.74 0.16
CA LEU A 22 -8.17 5.68 -0.83
C LEU A 22 -9.47 5.86 -1.62
N SER A 23 -10.55 6.16 -0.92
CA SER A 23 -11.86 6.38 -1.53
C SER A 23 -11.89 7.67 -2.37
N GLU A 24 -11.36 8.77 -1.87
CA GLU A 24 -11.41 10.08 -2.53
C GLU A 24 -10.49 10.15 -3.77
N LEU A 25 -9.28 9.60 -3.67
CA LEU A 25 -8.31 9.69 -4.76
C LEU A 25 -8.55 8.60 -5.82
N PHE A 26 -8.79 7.36 -5.38
CA PHE A 26 -8.78 6.19 -6.26
C PHE A 26 -10.13 5.46 -6.33
N ASN A 27 -11.13 5.87 -5.56
CA ASN A 27 -12.42 5.17 -5.44
C ASN A 27 -12.26 3.70 -5.04
N ILE A 28 -11.25 3.41 -4.21
CA ILE A 28 -10.95 2.06 -3.70
C ILE A 28 -11.48 1.97 -2.28
N ARG A 29 -12.26 0.92 -1.98
CA ARG A 29 -12.63 0.58 -0.60
C ARG A 29 -11.63 -0.42 -0.04
N ILE A 30 -11.43 -0.42 1.28
CA ILE A 30 -10.56 -1.42 1.92
C ILE A 30 -11.01 -2.86 1.64
N THR A 31 -12.32 -3.09 1.49
CA THR A 31 -12.88 -4.40 1.12
C THR A 31 -12.54 -4.83 -0.30
N ASP A 32 -12.15 -3.89 -1.17
CA ASP A 32 -11.78 -4.16 -2.56
C ASP A 32 -10.28 -4.50 -2.67
N LEU A 33 -9.49 -4.28 -1.62
CA LEU A 33 -8.12 -4.74 -1.57
C LEU A 33 -8.16 -6.28 -1.59
N ALA A 34 -7.82 -6.88 -2.73
CA ALA A 34 -7.89 -8.30 -3.02
C ALA A 34 -6.88 -9.14 -2.22
N VAL A 35 -6.92 -9.03 -0.88
CA VAL A 35 -6.04 -9.75 0.04
C VAL A 35 -6.35 -11.24 0.03
N ASP A 36 -7.62 -11.62 -0.18
CA ASP A 36 -8.07 -13.01 -0.09
C ASP A 36 -7.61 -13.89 -1.27
N VAL A 37 -7.18 -13.27 -2.37
CA VAL A 37 -6.68 -13.97 -3.57
C VAL A 37 -5.15 -14.06 -3.60
N LEU A 38 -4.47 -13.26 -2.77
CA LEU A 38 -3.01 -13.25 -2.70
C LEU A 38 -2.50 -14.42 -1.86
N THR A 39 -1.60 -15.22 -2.43
CA THR A 39 -0.73 -16.13 -1.67
C THR A 39 0.34 -15.33 -0.92
N ASP A 40 0.96 -15.93 0.10
CA ASP A 40 2.00 -15.27 0.91
C ASP A 40 3.14 -14.72 0.03
N ASP A 41 3.64 -15.51 -0.93
CA ASP A 41 4.70 -15.10 -1.87
C ASP A 41 4.29 -13.89 -2.73
N ASN A 42 3.08 -13.93 -3.29
CA ASN A 42 2.56 -12.87 -4.13
C ASN A 42 2.33 -11.59 -3.31
N ARG A 43 1.92 -11.74 -2.05
CA ARG A 43 1.68 -10.63 -1.13
C ARG A 43 2.98 -9.89 -0.80
N LEU A 44 4.04 -10.63 -0.48
CA LEU A 44 5.38 -10.05 -0.22
C LEU A 44 5.85 -9.26 -1.43
N THR A 45 5.71 -9.85 -2.62
CA THR A 45 6.05 -9.22 -3.89
C THR A 45 5.28 -7.90 -4.09
N MET A 46 3.96 -7.89 -3.89
CA MET A 46 3.16 -6.66 -4.05
C MET A 46 3.53 -5.57 -3.02
N ILE A 47 3.87 -5.97 -1.80
CA ILE A 47 4.36 -5.03 -0.77
C ILE A 47 5.70 -4.43 -1.21
N GLU A 48 6.60 -5.22 -1.78
CA GLU A 48 7.90 -4.75 -2.28
C GLU A 48 7.76 -3.76 -3.45
N ILE A 49 6.85 -4.04 -4.39
CA ILE A 49 6.49 -3.07 -5.43
C ILE A 49 5.96 -1.78 -4.82
N GLY A 50 5.07 -1.88 -3.83
CA GLY A 50 4.54 -0.73 -3.10
C GLY A 50 5.64 0.09 -2.41
N LYS A 51 6.64 -0.57 -1.82
CA LYS A 51 7.84 0.07 -1.25
C LYS A 51 8.65 0.79 -2.32
N THR A 52 8.92 0.13 -3.44
CA THR A 52 9.64 0.72 -4.58
C THR A 52 8.93 1.98 -5.09
N LEU A 53 7.60 1.91 -5.22
CA LEU A 53 6.78 3.03 -5.63
C LEU A 53 6.87 4.19 -4.64
N ALA A 54 6.70 3.92 -3.34
CA ALA A 54 6.77 4.92 -2.27
C ALA A 54 8.14 5.58 -2.12
N GLN A 55 9.23 4.84 -2.38
CA GLN A 55 10.61 5.37 -2.35
C GLN A 55 10.89 6.29 -3.55
N SER A 56 10.24 6.04 -4.69
CA SER A 56 10.40 6.87 -5.89
C SER A 56 9.39 8.01 -5.92
N LYS A 57 9.83 9.21 -5.52
CA LYS A 57 9.00 10.44 -5.59
C LYS A 57 8.41 10.68 -6.98
N GLY A 58 9.15 10.38 -8.04
CA GLY A 58 8.69 10.55 -9.42
C GLY A 58 7.51 9.63 -9.76
N LEU A 59 7.59 8.37 -9.35
CA LEU A 59 6.50 7.41 -9.59
C LEU A 59 5.29 7.70 -8.69
N MET A 60 5.52 8.08 -7.42
CA MET A 60 4.41 8.51 -6.57
C MET A 60 3.69 9.74 -7.09
N ASN A 61 4.42 10.74 -7.59
CA ASN A 61 3.80 11.92 -8.16
C ASN A 61 2.94 11.57 -9.38
N ARG A 62 3.40 10.67 -10.25
CA ARG A 62 2.57 10.15 -11.34
C ARG A 62 1.33 9.43 -10.82
N LEU A 63 1.48 8.54 -9.85
CA LEU A 63 0.35 7.83 -9.26
C LEU A 63 -0.70 8.81 -8.68
N LEU A 64 -0.28 9.85 -7.97
CA LEU A 64 -1.19 10.83 -7.37
C LEU A 64 -1.84 11.76 -8.41
N MET A 65 -1.10 12.10 -9.47
CA MET A 65 -1.57 13.02 -10.50
C MET A 65 -2.46 12.34 -11.54
N GLU A 66 -2.07 11.16 -12.01
CA GLU A 66 -2.82 10.36 -13.00
C GLU A 66 -3.84 9.43 -12.34
N LYS A 67 -3.78 9.24 -11.03
CA LYS A 67 -4.60 8.29 -10.25
C LYS A 67 -4.52 6.85 -10.78
N LYS A 68 -3.43 6.52 -11.47
CA LYS A 68 -3.19 5.23 -12.12
C LYS A 68 -1.81 4.69 -11.76
N LEU A 69 -1.73 3.38 -11.54
CA LEU A 69 -0.46 2.72 -11.25
C LEU A 69 0.47 2.79 -12.47
N PRO A 70 1.74 3.22 -12.32
CA PRO A 70 2.73 3.23 -13.40
C PRO A 70 3.26 1.81 -13.67
N VAL A 71 2.39 0.93 -14.19
CA VAL A 71 2.65 -0.52 -14.38
C VAL A 71 3.92 -0.77 -15.17
N GLN A 72 4.11 -0.10 -16.31
CA GLN A 72 5.28 -0.30 -17.16
C GLN A 72 6.60 -0.01 -16.43
N GLN A 73 6.65 1.05 -15.63
CA GLN A 73 7.85 1.42 -14.88
C GLN A 73 8.14 0.42 -13.75
N LEU A 74 7.09 -0.10 -13.12
CA LEU A 74 7.22 -1.11 -12.07
C LEU A 74 7.69 -2.44 -12.65
N LEU A 75 7.11 -2.90 -13.76
CA LEU A 75 7.55 -4.14 -14.44
C LEU A 75 9.00 -4.06 -14.93
N ASN A 76 9.45 -2.88 -15.39
CA ASN A 76 10.86 -2.67 -15.76
C ASN A 76 11.83 -2.78 -14.57
N THR A 77 11.33 -2.58 -13.35
CA THR A 77 12.12 -2.70 -12.12
C THR A 77 12.01 -4.10 -11.51
N HIS A 78 10.89 -4.78 -11.79
CA HIS A 78 10.52 -6.08 -11.23
C HIS A 78 10.25 -7.08 -12.36
N ASN A 79 11.32 -7.59 -12.98
CA ASN A 79 11.25 -8.48 -14.15
C ASN A 79 10.59 -9.84 -13.87
N GLU A 80 10.46 -10.22 -12.60
CA GLU A 80 9.89 -11.50 -12.18
C GLU A 80 8.36 -11.49 -12.15
N ILE A 81 7.73 -10.33 -12.37
CA ILE A 81 6.29 -10.14 -12.22
C ILE A 81 5.62 -10.07 -13.58
N LEU A 82 4.50 -10.79 -13.71
CA LEU A 82 3.65 -10.72 -14.89
C LEU A 82 2.77 -9.46 -14.84
N GLY A 83 2.59 -8.80 -15.98
CA GLY A 83 1.75 -7.60 -16.07
C GLY A 83 0.31 -7.83 -15.60
N GLU A 84 -0.26 -8.99 -15.94
CA GLU A 84 -1.61 -9.40 -15.50
C GLU A 84 -1.72 -9.52 -13.98
N MET A 85 -0.68 -10.01 -13.31
CA MET A 85 -0.63 -10.16 -11.86
C MET A 85 -0.59 -8.80 -11.18
N LEU A 86 0.21 -7.87 -11.71
CA LEU A 86 0.28 -6.51 -11.19
C LEU A 86 -1.01 -5.72 -11.45
N GLU A 87 -1.61 -5.86 -12.63
CA GLU A 87 -2.87 -5.19 -12.98
C GLU A 87 -4.04 -5.70 -12.12
N GLY A 88 -4.12 -7.01 -11.89
CA GLY A 88 -5.13 -7.62 -11.02
C GLY A 88 -5.01 -7.19 -9.55
N ASN A 89 -3.78 -6.88 -9.10
CA ASN A 89 -3.50 -6.51 -7.70
C ASN A 89 -3.14 -5.02 -7.53
N GLN A 90 -3.42 -4.18 -8.53
CA GLN A 90 -2.99 -2.78 -8.54
C GLN A 90 -3.52 -1.99 -7.34
N GLN A 91 -4.75 -2.28 -6.90
CA GLN A 91 -5.36 -1.61 -5.76
C GLN A 91 -4.60 -1.88 -4.46
N TYR A 92 -4.09 -3.10 -4.30
CA TYR A 92 -3.27 -3.48 -3.15
C TYR A 92 -1.92 -2.78 -3.17
N VAL A 93 -1.25 -2.72 -4.33
CA VAL A 93 0.02 -1.99 -4.49
C VAL A 93 -0.14 -0.50 -4.17
N ILE A 94 -1.20 0.14 -4.69
CA ILE A 94 -1.52 1.55 -4.41
C ILE A 94 -1.73 1.76 -2.90
N ALA A 95 -2.51 0.89 -2.26
CA ALA A 95 -2.73 0.94 -0.82
C ALA A 95 -1.43 0.86 -0.02
N MET A 96 -0.55 -0.10 -0.34
CA MET A 96 0.74 -0.25 0.33
C MET A 96 1.63 0.99 0.12
N ALA A 97 1.71 1.49 -1.11
CA ALA A 97 2.50 2.67 -1.43
C ALA A 97 2.00 3.92 -0.69
N LEU A 98 0.69 4.12 -0.57
CA LEU A 98 0.12 5.24 0.18
C LEU A 98 0.42 5.16 1.68
N ILE A 99 0.38 3.96 2.27
CA ILE A 99 0.76 3.76 3.68
C ILE A 99 2.24 4.11 3.88
N LEU A 100 3.09 3.63 2.98
CA LEU A 100 4.55 3.79 3.04
C LEU A 100 5.05 5.17 2.63
N TYR A 101 4.26 5.94 1.87
CA TYR A 101 4.56 7.31 1.48
C TYR A 101 3.93 8.33 2.43
N GLY A 102 2.68 8.12 2.86
CA GLY A 102 1.90 9.03 3.70
C GLY A 102 2.23 8.97 5.19
N PRO A 103 1.74 9.92 6.01
CA PRO A 103 2.11 10.08 7.42
C PRO A 103 1.40 9.06 8.34
N TYR A 104 1.67 7.76 8.13
CA TYR A 104 1.01 6.65 8.83
C TYR A 104 1.99 5.79 9.64
N PRO A 105 2.63 6.34 10.69
CA PRO A 105 3.61 5.59 11.48
C PRO A 105 3.02 4.33 12.14
N CYS A 106 1.77 4.35 12.62
CA CYS A 106 1.16 3.17 13.21
C CYS A 106 0.89 2.08 12.16
N LEU A 107 0.35 2.45 11.00
CA LEU A 107 0.10 1.49 9.91
C LEU A 107 1.40 0.90 9.34
N ARG A 108 2.42 1.74 9.14
CA ARG A 108 3.75 1.27 8.70
C ARG A 108 4.37 0.30 9.70
N LYS A 109 4.28 0.60 11.00
CA LYS A 109 4.75 -0.29 12.06
C LYS A 109 4.01 -1.64 12.03
N TYR A 110 2.70 -1.62 11.81
CA TYR A 110 1.91 -2.84 11.68
C TYR A 110 2.34 -3.68 10.46
N LEU A 111 2.52 -3.06 9.29
CA LEU A 111 3.04 -3.75 8.10
C LEU A 111 4.42 -4.37 8.35
N ASN A 112 5.33 -3.64 9.00
CA ASN A 112 6.66 -4.14 9.30
C ASN A 112 6.65 -5.32 10.27
N LEU A 113 5.76 -5.32 11.28
CA LEU A 113 5.61 -6.46 12.19
C LEU A 113 5.19 -7.71 11.42
N THR A 114 4.19 -7.60 10.54
CA THR A 114 3.74 -8.72 9.70
C THR A 114 4.83 -9.24 8.75
N LEU A 115 5.70 -8.36 8.26
CA LEU A 115 6.82 -8.74 7.38
C LEU A 115 8.04 -9.30 8.12
N SER A 116 8.15 -9.08 9.43
CA SER A 116 9.30 -9.55 10.23
C SER A 116 9.08 -10.96 10.80
N GLU A 117 7.85 -11.48 10.70
CA GLU A 117 7.46 -12.81 11.21
C GLU A 117 7.49 -13.90 10.13
N GLN A 118 8.08 -13.64 8.96
CA GLN A 118 8.26 -14.59 7.86
C GLN A 118 9.74 -14.74 7.51
#